data_AF-A0A7F8PYJ8-F1
#
_entry.id   AF-A0A7F8PYJ8-F1
#
_cell.length_a   1.000
_cell.length_b   1.000
_cell.length_c   1.000
_cell.angle_alpha   90.00
_cell.angle_beta   90.00
_cell.angle_gamma   90.00
#
_symmetry.space_group_name_H-M   'P 1'
#
loop_
_entity.id
_entity.type
_entity.pdbx_description
1 polymer ?
#
loop_
_entity_poly.entity_id
_entity_poly.type
_entity_poly.pdbx_seq_one_letter_code
_entity_poly.pdbx_strand_id
1 'polypeptide(L)'
;MYRAVRLLARSRRLVRPPGSAAAPGLRAAAVLPLRPPNFARMASQNSFRIEFDTFGELKVPNDKYYGAQTVRSTMNFKIGGVTERMPIPVIKAFGILKRAAAEVNQDYGLDSKIAEAIMKAADEVAEGKLNDHFPLVVWQTGSGTQTNMNVNEVISNRAIEMLGGELGSKKPVHPNDHVNKSQEFSGYVQQVKYAMTRIRATMPRIYELAAGGTAVGTGLNTRIGFAEKVAAKVAALTGLPFVTAPNKFEALAAHDALVELSGAMNTTACSLMKIANDIRFLGSGPRSGLGELILPENEPGSSIMPGKVNPTQCEALSMVAAQVMGNHVAVTIGGSNGHFELNVFKPMMIKNVLHSARLLGDAAVSFTENCVVGIQANTERINKLMNESLMLVTALNPHIGYDKAAKIAKTAHKNGSTLKATAIELGYLTAEQFDEWVKPKDMLGPK
;
A
#
# COMPACT_ATOMS: atom_id res chain seq x y z
N MET A 1 30.04 0.06 15.16
CA MET A 1 29.88 -0.68 13.88
C MET A 1 29.26 0.22 12.80
N TYR A 2 29.92 1.36 12.51
CA TYR A 2 29.50 2.38 11.54
C TYR A 2 30.73 3.12 10.93
N ARG A 3 31.86 2.42 10.80
CA ARG A 3 33.14 3.00 10.33
C ARG A 3 34.00 2.03 9.49
N ALA A 4 33.41 0.99 8.90
CA ALA A 4 34.14 -0.07 8.18
C ALA A 4 33.95 -0.10 6.65
N VAL A 5 33.26 0.89 6.04
CA VAL A 5 32.98 0.88 4.59
C VAL A 5 33.59 2.08 3.83
N ARG A 6 34.37 2.95 4.50
CA ARG A 6 34.94 4.16 3.87
C ARG A 6 36.46 4.14 3.61
N LEU A 7 37.13 3.00 3.75
CA LEU A 7 38.60 2.91 3.72
C LEU A 7 39.17 1.86 2.74
N LEU A 8 38.47 1.57 1.64
CA LEU A 8 38.97 0.73 0.53
C LEU A 8 39.08 1.46 -0.81
N ALA A 9 39.19 2.80 -0.77
CA ALA A 9 39.48 3.59 -1.96
C ALA A 9 40.48 4.71 -1.61
N ARG A 10 41.77 4.35 -1.44
CA ARG A 10 42.96 5.20 -1.63
C ARG A 10 44.19 4.53 -1.01
N SER A 11 45.02 3.90 -1.82
CA SER A 11 46.50 4.07 -1.81
C SER A 11 47.17 3.04 -2.74
N ARG A 12 47.59 3.51 -3.91
CA ARG A 12 48.77 2.95 -4.59
C ARG A 12 49.98 3.72 -4.06
N ARG A 13 50.98 3.02 -3.50
CA ARG A 13 52.42 3.18 -3.80
C ARG A 13 53.28 2.27 -2.91
N LEU A 14 53.99 1.37 -3.60
CA LEU A 14 55.41 1.01 -3.47
C LEU A 14 56.04 0.88 -2.07
N VAL A 15 56.39 -0.36 -1.67
CA VAL A 15 57.69 -0.75 -1.07
C VAL A 15 57.99 -2.23 -1.43
N ARG A 16 59.19 -2.52 -1.97
CA ARG A 16 59.91 -3.83 -2.03
C ARG A 16 60.99 -3.80 -0.93
N PRO A 17 61.52 -4.91 -0.33
CA PRO A 17 62.26 -6.01 -1.01
C PRO A 17 62.22 -7.37 -0.21
N PRO A 18 63.22 -8.29 -0.27
CA PRO A 18 63.65 -9.17 -1.37
C PRO A 18 63.48 -10.69 -1.03
N GLY A 19 63.57 -11.55 -2.04
CA GLY A 19 63.70 -13.01 -1.82
C GLY A 19 63.44 -13.82 -3.09
N SER A 20 64.51 -14.24 -3.76
CA SER A 20 64.54 -14.97 -5.03
C SER A 20 64.53 -16.49 -4.83
N ALA A 21 63.73 -17.22 -5.62
CA ALA A 21 64.08 -18.54 -6.17
C ALA A 21 63.19 -18.85 -7.39
N ALA A 22 63.84 -19.32 -8.47
CA ALA A 22 63.28 -19.76 -9.77
C ALA A 22 62.55 -21.13 -9.63
N ALA A 23 61.79 -21.73 -10.56
CA ALA A 23 61.75 -21.74 -12.03
C ALA A 23 60.38 -22.38 -12.52
N PRO A 24 60.20 -22.95 -13.73
CA PRO A 24 59.55 -22.28 -14.88
C PRO A 24 58.35 -23.04 -15.51
N GLY A 25 57.65 -22.43 -16.47
CA GLY A 25 57.04 -23.20 -17.57
C GLY A 25 55.74 -22.70 -18.23
N LEU A 26 55.89 -22.33 -19.51
CA LEU A 26 54.96 -22.48 -20.65
C LEU A 26 53.83 -21.46 -20.97
N ARG A 27 54.17 -20.70 -22.03
CA ARG A 27 53.44 -20.39 -23.28
C ARG A 27 52.33 -19.33 -23.26
N ALA A 28 52.68 -18.23 -23.92
CA ALA A 28 51.78 -17.19 -24.42
C ALA A 28 51.06 -17.62 -25.71
N ALA A 29 49.76 -17.32 -25.80
CA ALA A 29 49.01 -17.22 -27.04
C ALA A 29 48.49 -15.78 -27.18
N ALA A 30 48.75 -15.17 -28.33
CA ALA A 30 48.39 -13.79 -28.66
C ALA A 30 46.87 -13.66 -28.88
N VAL A 31 46.26 -12.62 -28.30
CA VAL A 31 44.88 -12.21 -28.57
C VAL A 31 44.92 -10.95 -29.43
N LEU A 32 44.45 -11.08 -30.68
CA LEU A 32 44.14 -9.96 -31.59
C LEU A 32 42.91 -9.20 -31.06
N PRO A 33 42.86 -7.85 -31.13
CA PRO A 33 41.70 -7.10 -30.69
C PRO A 33 40.60 -7.12 -31.77
N LEU A 34 39.43 -7.65 -31.41
CA LEU A 34 38.20 -7.57 -32.21
C LEU A 34 37.71 -6.11 -32.25
N ARG A 35 37.61 -5.53 -33.45
CA ARG A 35 36.89 -4.29 -33.71
C ARG A 35 35.39 -4.49 -33.41
N PRO A 36 34.70 -3.55 -32.75
CA PRO A 36 33.26 -3.64 -32.58
C PRO A 36 32.54 -3.44 -33.93
N PRO A 37 31.45 -4.17 -34.21
CA PRO A 37 30.67 -3.98 -35.43
C PRO A 37 29.90 -2.65 -35.37
N ASN A 38 29.92 -1.95 -36.52
CA ASN A 38 29.10 -0.79 -36.82
C ASN A 38 27.61 -1.11 -36.67
N PHE A 39 27.00 -0.70 -35.57
CA PHE A 39 25.55 -0.51 -35.50
C PHE A 39 25.20 0.88 -36.03
N ALA A 40 25.14 1.00 -37.36
CA ALA A 40 24.47 2.09 -38.03
C ALA A 40 23.26 1.52 -38.78
N ARG A 41 22.08 2.09 -38.49
CA ARG A 41 20.74 1.90 -39.08
C ARG A 41 19.86 0.77 -38.51
N MET A 42 19.10 1.14 -37.48
CA MET A 42 17.63 1.23 -37.58
C MET A 42 17.11 2.07 -36.40
N ALA A 43 17.28 3.38 -36.49
CA ALA A 43 16.44 4.28 -35.70
C ALA A 43 15.09 4.33 -36.43
N SER A 44 14.11 3.53 -35.99
CA SER A 44 12.73 3.96 -36.18
C SER A 44 12.66 5.35 -35.56
N GLN A 45 12.26 6.36 -36.32
CA GLN A 45 11.89 7.63 -35.74
C GLN A 45 10.86 7.32 -34.66
N ASN A 46 11.22 7.49 -33.38
CA ASN A 46 10.26 7.35 -32.30
C ASN A 46 9.21 8.43 -32.53
N SER A 47 8.12 8.06 -33.19
CA SER A 47 6.99 8.94 -33.37
C SER A 47 6.31 9.04 -32.00
N PHE A 48 6.08 10.27 -31.57
CA PHE A 48 5.46 10.56 -30.29
C PHE A 48 4.11 11.22 -30.55
N ARG A 49 3.11 10.88 -29.73
CA ARG A 49 1.89 11.68 -29.59
C ARG A 49 2.07 12.66 -28.45
N ILE A 50 1.40 13.80 -28.58
CA ILE A 50 1.31 14.77 -27.50
C ILE A 50 0.10 14.40 -26.67
N GLU A 51 0.35 13.99 -25.43
CA GLU A 51 -0.71 13.90 -24.44
C GLU A 51 -0.57 15.02 -23.42
N PHE A 52 -1.68 15.31 -22.76
CA PHE A 52 -1.77 16.36 -21.77
C PHE A 52 -2.19 15.77 -20.44
N ASP A 53 -1.48 16.17 -19.38
CA ASP A 53 -1.94 16.03 -18.01
C ASP A 53 -2.12 17.41 -17.34
N THR A 54 -2.34 17.40 -16.04
CA THR A 54 -2.54 18.63 -15.28
C THR A 54 -1.29 19.53 -15.22
N PHE A 55 -0.10 19.04 -15.59
CA PHE A 55 1.14 19.81 -15.58
C PHE A 55 1.63 20.19 -16.98
N GLY A 56 0.86 19.88 -18.02
CA GLY A 56 1.12 20.34 -19.39
C GLY A 56 1.34 19.20 -20.38
N GLU A 57 1.96 19.52 -21.49
CA GLU A 57 2.20 18.60 -22.59
C GLU A 57 3.33 17.63 -22.28
N LEU A 58 3.16 16.37 -22.66
CA LEU A 58 4.18 15.34 -22.63
C LEU A 58 4.20 14.55 -23.93
N LYS A 59 5.42 14.25 -24.39
CA LYS A 59 5.64 13.36 -25.53
C LYS A 59 5.55 11.92 -25.07
N VAL A 60 4.55 11.20 -25.56
CA VAL A 60 4.29 9.80 -25.26
C VAL A 60 4.59 8.96 -26.51
N PRO A 61 5.37 7.86 -26.43
CA PRO A 61 5.65 7.02 -27.60
C PRO A 61 4.35 6.48 -28.24
N ASN A 62 4.25 6.56 -29.57
CA ASN A 62 3.04 6.13 -30.30
C ASN A 62 2.75 4.64 -30.16
N ASP A 63 3.77 3.82 -29.96
CA ASP A 63 3.68 2.37 -29.77
C ASP A 63 3.25 1.97 -28.34
N LYS A 64 2.89 2.94 -27.47
CA LYS A 64 2.58 2.69 -26.07
C LYS A 64 1.21 3.21 -25.65
N TYR A 65 0.39 2.37 -25.03
CA TYR A 65 -0.94 2.73 -24.52
C TYR A 65 -0.95 3.58 -23.24
N TYR A 66 0.14 3.61 -22.48
CA TYR A 66 0.21 4.47 -21.29
C TYR A 66 0.19 5.96 -21.65
N GLY A 67 -0.23 6.82 -20.73
CA GLY A 67 -0.44 8.24 -21.00
C GLY A 67 0.56 9.19 -20.34
N ALA A 68 0.20 10.48 -20.33
CA ALA A 68 1.02 11.55 -19.80
C ALA A 68 1.44 11.35 -18.32
N GLN A 69 0.57 10.86 -17.43
CA GLN A 69 0.94 10.69 -16.01
C GLN A 69 1.97 9.56 -15.84
N THR A 70 1.84 8.49 -16.62
CA THR A 70 2.82 7.39 -16.62
C THR A 70 4.19 7.89 -17.09
N VAL A 71 4.24 8.66 -18.18
CA VAL A 71 5.49 9.27 -18.66
C VAL A 71 6.10 10.17 -17.60
N ARG A 72 5.30 11.04 -16.97
CA ARG A 72 5.77 11.92 -15.88
C ARG A 72 6.36 11.12 -14.71
N SER A 73 5.72 10.03 -14.32
CA SER A 73 6.23 9.16 -13.26
C SER A 73 7.59 8.56 -13.62
N THR A 74 7.77 8.05 -14.85
CA THR A 74 9.08 7.52 -15.29
C THR A 74 10.21 8.55 -15.28
N MET A 75 9.89 9.84 -15.45
CA MET A 75 10.87 10.93 -15.36
C MET A 75 11.26 11.22 -13.90
N ASN A 76 10.29 11.14 -12.98
CA ASN A 76 10.45 11.52 -11.57
C ASN A 76 11.03 10.39 -10.70
N PHE A 77 10.75 9.12 -11.00
CA PHE A 77 11.12 7.97 -10.16
C PHE A 77 12.09 7.02 -10.87
N LYS A 78 13.30 7.51 -11.18
CA LYS A 78 14.37 6.74 -11.84
C LYS A 78 15.17 5.89 -10.84
N ILE A 79 14.50 4.99 -10.14
CA ILE A 79 15.09 4.18 -9.05
C ILE A 79 14.97 2.70 -9.42
N GLY A 80 16.09 1.99 -9.49
CA GLY A 80 16.09 0.53 -9.63
C GLY A 80 15.88 -0.04 -11.03
N GLY A 81 15.41 0.75 -12.00
CA GLY A 81 15.32 0.34 -13.40
C GLY A 81 14.31 -0.79 -13.67
N VAL A 82 14.56 -1.60 -14.71
CA VAL A 82 13.61 -2.65 -15.17
C VAL A 82 13.41 -3.74 -14.11
N THR A 83 14.44 -4.05 -13.32
CA THR A 83 14.39 -5.10 -12.28
C THR A 83 13.47 -4.73 -11.12
N GLU A 84 13.24 -3.43 -10.92
CA GLU A 84 12.41 -2.91 -9.83
C GLU A 84 11.05 -2.41 -10.35
N ARG A 85 10.61 -2.86 -11.53
CA ARG A 85 9.24 -2.58 -12.04
C ARG A 85 8.18 -3.21 -11.15
N MET A 86 6.99 -2.60 -11.15
CA MET A 86 5.83 -3.17 -10.45
C MET A 86 5.60 -4.62 -10.92
N PRO A 87 5.46 -5.61 -10.02
CA PRO A 87 5.34 -7.00 -10.42
C PRO A 87 4.15 -7.24 -11.35
N ILE A 88 4.38 -7.96 -12.46
CA ILE A 88 3.34 -8.31 -13.44
C ILE A 88 2.09 -8.94 -12.80
N PRO A 89 2.17 -9.83 -11.78
CA PRO A 89 0.97 -10.34 -11.11
C PRO A 89 0.05 -9.25 -10.54
N VAL A 90 0.62 -8.14 -10.03
CA VAL A 90 -0.16 -6.99 -9.53
C VAL A 90 -0.88 -6.29 -10.68
N ILE A 91 -0.20 -6.10 -11.82
CA ILE A 91 -0.79 -5.52 -13.03
C ILE A 91 -1.95 -6.37 -13.55
N LYS A 92 -1.78 -7.70 -13.59
CA LYS A 92 -2.85 -8.63 -13.98
C LYS A 92 -4.05 -8.56 -13.06
N ALA A 93 -3.82 -8.51 -11.74
CA ALA A 93 -4.88 -8.34 -10.75
C ALA A 93 -5.66 -7.03 -10.94
N PHE A 94 -4.97 -5.95 -11.31
CA PHE A 94 -5.61 -4.69 -11.69
C PHE A 94 -6.47 -4.82 -12.96
N GLY A 95 -6.01 -5.56 -13.98
CA GLY A 95 -6.83 -5.89 -15.15
C GLY A 95 -8.15 -6.55 -14.75
N ILE A 96 -8.10 -7.59 -13.91
CA ILE A 96 -9.30 -8.28 -13.39
C ILE A 96 -10.23 -7.30 -12.64
N LEU A 97 -9.68 -6.48 -11.74
CA LEU A 97 -10.44 -5.50 -10.97
C LEU A 97 -11.18 -4.49 -11.87
N LYS A 98 -10.49 -3.96 -12.90
CA LYS A 98 -11.08 -2.97 -13.79
C LYS A 98 -12.09 -3.57 -14.77
N ARG A 99 -11.90 -4.82 -15.19
CA ARG A 99 -12.90 -5.59 -15.95
C ARG A 99 -14.20 -5.70 -15.16
N ALA A 100 -14.11 -6.18 -13.91
CA ALA A 100 -15.27 -6.32 -13.03
C ALA A 100 -15.94 -4.96 -12.74
N ALA A 101 -15.17 -3.89 -12.54
CA ALA A 101 -15.72 -2.56 -12.35
C ALA A 101 -16.49 -2.05 -13.58
N ALA A 102 -16.00 -2.33 -14.80
CA ALA A 102 -16.68 -1.93 -16.04
C ALA A 102 -17.99 -2.70 -16.26
N GLU A 103 -17.99 -4.01 -15.98
CA GLU A 103 -19.18 -4.86 -16.02
C GLU A 103 -20.25 -4.34 -15.06
N VAL A 104 -19.88 -4.11 -13.80
CA VAL A 104 -20.81 -3.57 -12.79
C VAL A 104 -21.29 -2.16 -13.18
N ASN A 105 -20.41 -1.29 -13.70
CA ASN A 105 -20.82 0.05 -14.11
C ASN A 105 -21.77 0.06 -15.32
N GLN A 106 -21.78 -0.98 -16.16
CA GLN A 106 -22.77 -1.12 -17.23
C GLN A 106 -24.19 -1.19 -16.66
N ASP A 107 -24.38 -1.92 -15.57
CA ASP A 107 -25.65 -1.99 -14.84
C ASP A 107 -26.08 -0.63 -14.25
N TYR A 108 -25.10 0.25 -13.97
CA TYR A 108 -25.31 1.59 -13.43
C TYR A 108 -25.27 2.71 -14.49
N GLY A 109 -25.47 2.36 -15.77
CA GLY A 109 -25.67 3.35 -16.83
C GLY A 109 -24.41 3.80 -17.57
N LEU A 110 -23.28 3.12 -17.41
CA LEU A 110 -22.17 3.23 -18.36
C LEU A 110 -22.63 2.71 -19.73
N ASP A 111 -22.37 3.48 -20.79
CA ASP A 111 -22.72 3.07 -22.16
C ASP A 111 -22.18 1.66 -22.45
N SER A 112 -23.04 0.79 -22.98
CA SER A 112 -22.72 -0.63 -23.14
C SER A 112 -21.53 -0.85 -24.08
N LYS A 113 -21.38 -0.04 -25.14
CA LYS A 113 -20.23 -0.17 -26.04
C LYS A 113 -18.94 0.25 -25.33
N ILE A 114 -19.00 1.31 -24.53
CA ILE A 114 -17.89 1.74 -23.69
C ILE A 114 -17.51 0.66 -22.67
N ALA A 115 -18.49 0.11 -21.96
CA ALA A 115 -18.27 -0.93 -20.96
C ALA A 115 -17.62 -2.18 -21.58
N GLU A 116 -18.15 -2.67 -22.71
CA GLU A 116 -17.60 -3.82 -23.44
C GLU A 116 -16.17 -3.59 -23.91
N ALA A 117 -15.84 -2.39 -24.39
CA ALA A 117 -14.47 -2.05 -24.79
C ALA A 117 -13.51 -2.02 -23.59
N ILE A 118 -13.94 -1.46 -22.45
CA ILE A 118 -13.14 -1.46 -21.22
C ILE A 118 -12.93 -2.90 -20.72
N MET A 119 -13.97 -3.73 -20.73
CA MET A 119 -13.87 -5.13 -20.31
C MET A 119 -12.85 -5.89 -21.16
N LYS A 120 -12.91 -5.78 -22.49
CA LYS A 120 -11.95 -6.43 -23.40
C LYS A 120 -10.51 -5.93 -23.20
N ALA A 121 -10.32 -4.61 -23.05
CA ALA A 121 -9.01 -4.04 -22.75
C ALA A 121 -8.44 -4.54 -21.41
N ALA A 122 -9.29 -4.63 -20.40
CA ALA A 122 -8.94 -5.11 -19.07
C ALA A 122 -8.62 -6.62 -19.08
N ASP A 123 -9.32 -7.42 -19.89
CA ASP A 123 -9.01 -8.83 -20.16
C ASP A 123 -7.60 -8.97 -20.77
N GLU A 124 -7.24 -8.15 -21.77
CA GLU A 124 -5.89 -8.18 -22.35
C GLU A 124 -4.79 -7.84 -21.33
N VAL A 125 -5.06 -6.93 -20.37
CA VAL A 125 -4.16 -6.66 -19.24
C VAL A 125 -4.06 -7.87 -18.31
N ALA A 126 -5.20 -8.47 -17.94
CA ALA A 126 -5.26 -9.63 -17.04
C ALA A 126 -4.53 -10.86 -17.61
N GLU A 127 -4.65 -11.08 -18.92
CA GLU A 127 -3.94 -12.12 -19.66
C GLU A 127 -2.43 -11.82 -19.79
N GLY A 128 -2.05 -10.55 -19.67
CA GLY A 128 -0.66 -10.08 -19.75
C GLY A 128 -0.21 -9.73 -21.17
N LYS A 129 -1.14 -9.56 -22.11
CA LYS A 129 -0.85 -9.15 -23.49
C LYS A 129 -0.27 -7.73 -23.57
N LEU A 130 -0.50 -6.92 -22.53
CA LEU A 130 -0.12 -5.50 -22.48
C LEU A 130 1.01 -5.18 -21.48
N ASN A 131 1.79 -6.18 -21.02
CA ASN A 131 2.82 -5.98 -19.99
C ASN A 131 3.86 -4.89 -20.33
N ASP A 132 4.17 -4.70 -21.62
CA ASP A 132 5.13 -3.71 -22.10
C ASP A 132 4.65 -2.26 -22.00
N HIS A 133 3.42 -2.04 -21.49
CA HIS A 133 2.81 -0.73 -21.25
C HIS A 133 2.78 -0.33 -19.77
N PHE A 134 3.48 -1.06 -18.90
CA PHE A 134 3.57 -0.79 -17.46
C PHE A 134 5.02 -0.54 -17.02
N PRO A 135 5.61 0.62 -17.35
CA PRO A 135 7.03 0.88 -17.14
C PRO A 135 7.40 1.29 -15.71
N LEU A 136 6.41 1.46 -14.82
CA LEU A 136 6.61 2.07 -13.51
C LEU A 136 7.32 1.15 -12.51
N VAL A 137 8.13 1.76 -11.66
CA VAL A 137 8.91 1.09 -10.62
C VAL A 137 8.13 0.96 -9.31
N VAL A 138 8.51 0.00 -8.46
CA VAL A 138 8.01 -0.17 -7.09
C VAL A 138 8.23 1.10 -6.28
N TRP A 139 9.40 1.74 -6.45
CA TRP A 139 9.86 2.93 -5.73
C TRP A 139 9.29 4.23 -6.31
N GLN A 140 7.97 4.32 -6.35
CA GLN A 140 7.22 5.46 -6.87
C GLN A 140 6.47 6.18 -5.73
N THR A 141 5.38 6.92 -6.03
CA THR A 141 4.51 7.41 -4.95
C THR A 141 4.05 6.29 -4.01
N GLY A 142 4.19 6.49 -2.70
CA GLY A 142 3.93 5.47 -1.67
C GLY A 142 2.47 5.03 -1.56
N SER A 143 1.54 5.79 -2.14
CA SER A 143 0.12 5.42 -2.26
C SER A 143 -0.17 4.42 -3.39
N GLY A 144 0.79 4.15 -4.28
CA GLY A 144 0.56 3.38 -5.50
C GLY A 144 -0.28 4.11 -6.56
N THR A 145 -0.63 5.39 -6.35
CA THR A 145 -1.49 6.17 -7.26
C THR A 145 -0.97 6.18 -8.70
N GLN A 146 0.34 6.22 -8.92
CA GLN A 146 0.90 6.21 -10.27
C GLN A 146 0.70 4.87 -10.98
N THR A 147 0.81 3.73 -10.28
CA THR A 147 0.45 2.42 -10.85
C THR A 147 -1.05 2.34 -11.12
N ASN A 148 -1.89 2.82 -10.20
CA ASN A 148 -3.33 2.86 -10.41
C ASN A 148 -3.68 3.72 -11.64
N MET A 149 -3.07 4.90 -11.78
CA MET A 149 -3.26 5.76 -12.94
C MET A 149 -2.67 5.18 -14.23
N ASN A 150 -1.54 4.48 -14.17
CA ASN A 150 -0.99 3.79 -15.34
C ASN A 150 -1.94 2.69 -15.84
N VAL A 151 -2.55 1.92 -14.93
CA VAL A 151 -3.61 0.96 -15.27
C VAL A 151 -4.82 1.68 -15.86
N ASN A 152 -5.29 2.75 -15.23
CA ASN A 152 -6.44 3.51 -15.72
C ASN A 152 -6.17 4.09 -17.12
N GLU A 153 -4.97 4.64 -17.38
CA GLU A 153 -4.56 5.20 -18.68
C GLU A 153 -4.47 4.12 -19.77
N VAL A 154 -3.84 2.98 -19.48
CA VAL A 154 -3.70 1.86 -20.45
C VAL A 154 -5.07 1.32 -20.84
N ILE A 155 -5.93 1.06 -19.85
CA ILE A 155 -7.29 0.54 -20.09
C ILE A 155 -8.15 1.57 -20.81
N SER A 156 -8.08 2.85 -20.42
CA SER A 156 -8.77 3.95 -21.10
C SER A 156 -8.36 4.04 -22.57
N ASN A 157 -7.07 4.11 -22.89
CA ASN A 157 -6.59 4.26 -24.26
C ASN A 157 -6.86 3.04 -25.12
N ARG A 158 -6.74 1.82 -24.57
CA ARG A 158 -7.08 0.61 -25.30
C ARG A 158 -8.58 0.50 -25.57
N ALA A 159 -9.43 0.89 -24.61
CA ALA A 159 -10.87 0.96 -24.83
C ALA A 159 -11.25 2.02 -25.88
N ILE A 160 -10.57 3.18 -25.89
CA ILE A 160 -10.75 4.22 -26.93
C ILE A 160 -10.40 3.67 -28.31
N GLU A 161 -9.27 2.98 -28.46
CA GLU A 161 -8.86 2.38 -29.72
C GLU A 161 -9.86 1.34 -30.23
N MET A 162 -10.36 0.47 -29.36
CA MET A 162 -11.40 -0.51 -29.69
C MET A 162 -12.70 0.14 -30.18
N LEU A 163 -12.96 1.37 -29.74
CA LEU A 163 -14.11 2.19 -30.15
C LEU A 163 -13.81 3.05 -31.38
N GLY A 164 -12.64 2.89 -32.01
CA GLY A 164 -12.21 3.65 -33.18
C GLY A 164 -11.84 5.12 -32.88
N GLY A 165 -11.62 5.45 -31.60
CA GLY A 165 -11.20 6.78 -31.16
C GLY A 165 -9.68 6.99 -31.20
N GLU A 166 -9.26 8.22 -30.98
CA GLU A 166 -7.84 8.60 -30.95
C GLU A 166 -7.24 8.40 -29.55
N LEU A 167 -6.15 7.63 -29.45
CA LEU A 167 -5.43 7.43 -28.18
C LEU A 167 -5.03 8.77 -27.55
N GLY A 168 -5.21 8.91 -26.24
CA GLY A 168 -4.88 10.11 -25.48
C GLY A 168 -5.98 11.17 -25.47
N SER A 169 -7.01 11.03 -26.31
CA SER A 169 -8.16 11.94 -26.36
C SER A 169 -9.01 11.92 -25.08
N LYS A 170 -8.89 10.86 -24.27
CA LYS A 170 -9.72 10.57 -23.07
C LYS A 170 -11.22 10.53 -23.38
N LYS A 171 -11.58 10.37 -24.65
CA LYS A 171 -12.96 10.25 -25.14
C LYS A 171 -13.07 9.01 -26.04
N PRO A 172 -14.10 8.17 -25.86
CA PRO A 172 -15.20 8.32 -24.92
C PRO A 172 -14.89 7.85 -23.48
N VAL A 173 -13.74 7.20 -23.24
CA VAL A 173 -13.39 6.59 -21.94
C VAL A 173 -12.40 7.44 -21.15
N HIS A 174 -12.85 8.12 -20.10
CA HIS A 174 -12.00 8.87 -19.18
C HIS A 174 -11.40 8.00 -18.04
N PRO A 175 -10.09 8.10 -17.72
CA PRO A 175 -9.41 7.21 -16.76
C PRO A 175 -9.74 7.45 -15.28
N ASN A 176 -10.35 8.58 -14.90
CA ASN A 176 -10.74 8.84 -13.50
C ASN A 176 -12.24 8.62 -13.30
N ASP A 177 -13.02 9.37 -14.08
CA ASP A 177 -14.48 9.48 -13.97
C ASP A 177 -15.21 8.15 -14.15
N HIS A 178 -14.61 7.20 -14.88
CA HIS A 178 -15.19 5.88 -15.08
C HIS A 178 -14.52 4.78 -14.23
N VAL A 179 -13.34 5.01 -13.64
CA VAL A 179 -12.45 3.91 -13.21
C VAL A 179 -12.10 3.89 -11.70
N ASN A 180 -12.39 4.92 -10.86
CA ASN A 180 -11.78 5.03 -9.51
C ASN A 180 -12.51 5.81 -8.35
N LYS A 181 -13.52 5.28 -7.62
CA LYS A 181 -14.41 6.07 -6.67
C LYS A 181 -14.58 5.57 -5.18
N SER A 182 -14.49 6.49 -4.16
CA SER A 182 -15.03 6.59 -2.74
C SER A 182 -14.46 5.87 -1.43
N GLN A 183 -14.64 6.52 -0.23
CA GLN A 183 -14.81 6.06 1.22
C GLN A 183 -13.63 6.03 2.27
N GLU A 184 -13.69 6.80 3.39
CA GLU A 184 -12.56 6.96 4.36
C GLU A 184 -12.77 6.34 5.79
N PHE A 185 -13.64 6.85 6.68
CA PHE A 185 -13.84 6.26 8.04
C PHE A 185 -14.40 4.83 8.09
N SER A 186 -15.26 4.45 7.14
CA SER A 186 -15.71 3.06 7.00
C SER A 186 -14.52 2.11 6.76
N GLY A 187 -13.42 2.63 6.20
CA GLY A 187 -12.15 1.94 6.05
C GLY A 187 -11.54 1.55 7.40
N TYR A 188 -11.55 2.43 8.42
CA TYR A 188 -11.03 2.12 9.75
C TYR A 188 -11.82 1.00 10.43
N VAL A 189 -13.15 1.07 10.38
CA VAL A 189 -14.03 0.03 10.93
C VAL A 189 -13.75 -1.31 10.25
N GLN A 190 -13.58 -1.30 8.92
CA GLN A 190 -13.30 -2.52 8.17
C GLN A 190 -11.90 -3.08 8.49
N GLN A 191 -10.89 -2.23 8.66
CA GLN A 191 -9.55 -2.63 9.08
C GLN A 191 -9.57 -3.35 10.44
N VAL A 192 -10.31 -2.83 11.43
CA VAL A 192 -10.46 -3.45 12.76
C VAL A 192 -11.24 -4.76 12.68
N LYS A 193 -12.35 -4.82 11.93
CA LYS A 193 -13.10 -6.08 11.71
C LYS A 193 -12.23 -7.17 11.10
N TYR A 194 -11.41 -6.83 10.10
CA TYR A 194 -10.48 -7.77 9.51
C TYR A 194 -9.34 -8.15 10.46
N ALA A 195 -8.85 -7.24 11.31
CA ALA A 195 -7.88 -7.59 12.35
C ALA A 195 -8.43 -8.67 13.29
N MET A 196 -9.65 -8.48 13.81
CA MET A 196 -10.32 -9.48 14.66
C MET A 196 -10.52 -10.81 13.93
N THR A 197 -10.93 -10.76 12.66
CA THR A 197 -11.14 -11.96 11.84
C THR A 197 -9.85 -12.75 11.65
N ARG A 198 -8.73 -12.07 11.33
CA ARG A 198 -7.41 -12.70 11.16
C ARG A 198 -6.94 -13.37 12.44
N ILE A 199 -7.03 -12.69 13.59
CA ILE A 199 -6.63 -13.25 14.88
C ILE A 199 -7.50 -14.47 15.22
N ARG A 200 -8.84 -14.38 15.07
CA ARG A 200 -9.74 -15.51 15.31
C ARG A 200 -9.45 -16.70 14.40
N ALA A 201 -9.07 -16.43 13.14
CA ALA A 201 -8.76 -17.48 12.19
C ALA A 201 -7.54 -18.32 12.58
N THR A 202 -6.59 -17.79 13.38
CA THR A 202 -5.42 -18.54 13.87
C THR A 202 -5.71 -19.40 15.10
N MET A 203 -6.75 -19.06 15.87
CA MET A 203 -7.07 -19.71 17.14
C MET A 203 -7.25 -21.24 17.06
N PRO A 204 -7.89 -21.83 16.03
CA PRO A 204 -8.00 -23.29 15.93
C PRO A 204 -6.66 -24.01 16.06
N ARG A 205 -5.59 -23.47 15.48
CA ARG A 205 -4.23 -24.07 15.53
C ARG A 205 -3.54 -23.83 16.88
N ILE A 206 -3.88 -22.74 17.56
CA ILE A 206 -3.40 -22.47 18.93
C ILE A 206 -4.02 -23.44 19.95
N TYR A 207 -5.23 -23.94 19.67
CA TYR A 207 -5.91 -24.91 20.54
C TYR A 207 -5.38 -26.34 20.43
N GLU A 208 -4.43 -26.59 19.54
CA GLU A 208 -3.79 -27.90 19.38
C GLU A 208 -2.67 -28.09 20.40
N LEU A 209 -2.80 -29.09 21.27
CA LEU A 209 -1.86 -29.35 22.36
C LEU A 209 -0.82 -30.41 22.01
N ALA A 210 0.45 -30.10 22.28
CA ALA A 210 1.58 -31.03 22.18
C ALA A 210 1.58 -32.12 23.29
N ALA A 211 0.74 -31.98 24.32
CA ALA A 211 0.64 -32.93 25.42
C ALA A 211 0.39 -34.37 24.90
N GLY A 212 1.14 -35.34 25.44
CA GLY A 212 1.17 -36.72 24.94
C GLY A 212 2.30 -37.01 23.94
N GLY A 213 2.98 -35.99 23.39
CA GLY A 213 4.17 -36.18 22.54
C GLY A 213 5.41 -36.67 23.30
N THR A 214 5.47 -36.44 24.61
CA THR A 214 6.59 -36.83 25.50
C THR A 214 7.93 -36.25 25.03
N ALA A 215 9.01 -37.04 24.96
CA ALA A 215 10.36 -36.53 24.72
C ALA A 215 10.55 -35.95 23.31
N VAL A 216 10.10 -36.68 22.28
CA VAL A 216 10.41 -36.37 20.88
C VAL A 216 9.20 -36.47 19.94
N GLY A 217 7.99 -36.69 20.47
CA GLY A 217 6.75 -36.79 19.70
C GLY A 217 6.16 -38.20 19.62
N THR A 218 6.92 -39.23 20.01
CA THR A 218 6.50 -40.64 19.92
C THR A 218 5.46 -41.08 20.94
N GLY A 219 5.30 -40.33 22.04
CA GLY A 219 4.48 -40.76 23.17
C GLY A 219 5.12 -41.86 24.04
N LEU A 220 6.43 -42.09 23.92
CA LEU A 220 7.14 -43.05 24.77
C LEU A 220 6.90 -42.75 26.26
N ASN A 221 6.60 -43.80 27.02
CA ASN A 221 6.29 -43.72 28.46
C ASN A 221 5.00 -42.93 28.80
N THR A 222 4.09 -42.72 27.84
CA THR A 222 2.70 -42.31 28.12
C THR A 222 1.70 -43.47 27.96
N ARG A 223 0.43 -43.21 28.24
CA ARG A 223 -0.67 -44.19 28.09
C ARG A 223 -1.47 -43.92 26.83
N ILE A 224 -1.95 -44.97 26.16
CA ILE A 224 -2.90 -44.84 25.04
C ILE A 224 -4.13 -44.06 25.54
N GLY A 225 -4.54 -43.05 24.77
CA GLY A 225 -5.67 -42.17 25.11
C GLY A 225 -5.34 -41.03 26.08
N PHE A 226 -4.09 -40.90 26.55
CA PHE A 226 -3.72 -39.82 27.46
C PHE A 226 -3.82 -38.43 26.80
N ALA A 227 -3.36 -38.30 25.56
CA ALA A 227 -3.30 -37.02 24.85
C ALA A 227 -4.70 -36.42 24.62
N GLU A 228 -5.65 -37.27 24.21
CA GLU A 228 -7.05 -36.93 23.99
C GLU A 228 -7.75 -36.58 25.30
N LYS A 229 -7.54 -37.38 26.35
CA LYS A 229 -8.15 -37.13 27.68
C LYS A 229 -7.63 -35.84 28.31
N VAL A 230 -6.34 -35.56 28.18
CA VAL A 230 -5.76 -34.29 28.67
C VAL A 230 -6.34 -33.11 27.89
N ALA A 231 -6.39 -33.18 26.57
CA ALA A 231 -6.97 -32.10 25.77
C ALA A 231 -8.46 -31.86 26.11
N ALA A 232 -9.25 -32.93 26.21
CA ALA A 232 -10.65 -32.84 26.64
C ALA A 232 -10.80 -32.25 28.05
N LYS A 233 -9.90 -32.59 28.97
CA LYS A 233 -9.91 -32.02 30.32
C LYS A 233 -9.56 -30.54 30.32
N VAL A 234 -8.56 -30.12 29.53
CA VAL A 234 -8.20 -28.71 29.36
C VAL A 234 -9.36 -27.93 28.73
N ALA A 235 -10.02 -28.50 27.71
CA ALA A 235 -11.20 -27.90 27.09
C ALA A 235 -12.33 -27.70 28.11
N ALA A 236 -12.64 -28.73 28.91
CA ALA A 236 -13.66 -28.64 29.96
C ALA A 236 -13.32 -27.62 31.05
N LEU A 237 -12.04 -27.47 31.43
CA LEU A 237 -11.60 -26.52 32.46
C LEU A 237 -11.62 -25.07 31.97
N THR A 238 -11.40 -24.83 30.69
CA THR A 238 -11.25 -23.49 30.12
C THR A 238 -12.49 -22.99 29.39
N GLY A 239 -13.39 -23.90 28.99
CA GLY A 239 -14.49 -23.60 28.06
C GLY A 239 -14.02 -23.34 26.63
N LEU A 240 -12.74 -23.56 26.30
CA LEU A 240 -12.16 -23.35 24.99
C LEU A 240 -11.98 -24.69 24.25
N PRO A 241 -12.04 -24.71 22.90
CA PRO A 241 -12.08 -25.96 22.13
C PRO A 241 -10.69 -26.58 21.95
N PHE A 242 -9.97 -26.83 23.05
CA PHE A 242 -8.68 -27.51 23.04
C PHE A 242 -8.78 -28.94 22.52
N VAL A 243 -7.87 -29.30 21.63
CA VAL A 243 -7.75 -30.64 21.04
C VAL A 243 -6.30 -31.10 21.10
N THR A 244 -6.08 -32.40 20.93
CA THR A 244 -4.71 -32.92 20.83
C THR A 244 -4.15 -32.61 19.43
N ALA A 245 -2.89 -32.18 19.33
CA ALA A 245 -2.29 -31.88 18.03
C ALA A 245 -2.23 -33.15 17.15
N PRO A 246 -2.60 -33.08 15.85
CA PRO A 246 -2.61 -34.25 14.98
C PRO A 246 -1.20 -34.82 14.75
N ASN A 247 -0.16 -33.99 14.84
CA ASN A 247 1.23 -34.40 14.75
C ASN A 247 2.04 -33.85 15.94
N LYS A 248 2.58 -34.75 16.77
CA LYS A 248 3.36 -34.38 17.96
C LYS A 248 4.81 -34.03 17.67
N PHE A 249 5.36 -34.47 16.54
CA PHE A 249 6.70 -34.08 16.12
C PHE A 249 6.71 -32.61 15.72
N GLU A 250 5.75 -32.19 14.89
CA GLU A 250 5.58 -30.78 14.51
C GLU A 250 5.36 -29.90 15.75
N ALA A 251 4.42 -30.26 16.64
CA ALA A 251 4.09 -29.45 17.81
C ALA A 251 5.24 -29.30 18.84
N LEU A 252 6.29 -30.13 18.76
CA LEU A 252 7.49 -30.04 19.58
C LEU A 252 8.65 -29.35 18.83
N ALA A 253 8.86 -29.72 17.57
CA ALA A 253 9.96 -29.27 16.71
C ALA A 253 9.76 -27.86 16.15
N ALA A 254 8.52 -27.44 15.97
CA ALA A 254 8.12 -26.15 15.41
C ALA A 254 7.15 -25.41 16.35
N HIS A 255 6.84 -24.17 15.98
CA HIS A 255 5.87 -23.31 16.67
C HIS A 255 5.14 -22.42 15.65
N ASP A 256 4.78 -22.99 14.51
CA ASP A 256 4.27 -22.26 13.36
C ASP A 256 2.93 -21.59 13.67
N ALA A 257 2.08 -22.23 14.48
CA ALA A 257 0.85 -21.62 14.98
C ALA A 257 1.11 -20.31 15.75
N LEU A 258 2.19 -20.23 16.54
CA LEU A 258 2.57 -19.00 17.24
C LEU A 258 3.16 -17.94 16.30
N VAL A 259 3.91 -18.35 15.27
CA VAL A 259 4.42 -17.45 14.23
C VAL A 259 3.25 -16.85 13.43
N GLU A 260 2.27 -17.66 13.05
CA GLU A 260 1.06 -17.23 12.35
C GLU A 260 0.22 -16.27 13.19
N LEU A 261 -0.06 -16.60 14.46
CA LEU A 261 -0.76 -15.70 15.38
C LEU A 261 -0.02 -14.37 15.54
N SER A 262 1.31 -14.42 15.68
CA SER A 262 2.16 -13.22 15.72
C SER A 262 2.06 -12.41 14.42
N GLY A 263 2.00 -13.06 13.25
CA GLY A 263 1.78 -12.43 11.96
C GLY A 263 0.43 -11.72 11.85
N ALA A 264 -0.64 -12.34 12.35
CA ALA A 264 -1.96 -11.71 12.42
C ALA A 264 -1.96 -10.46 13.33
N MET A 265 -1.27 -10.52 14.47
CA MET A 265 -1.07 -9.36 15.36
C MET A 265 -0.19 -8.28 14.71
N ASN A 266 0.82 -8.65 13.92
CA ASN A 266 1.63 -7.71 13.15
C ASN A 266 0.80 -6.94 12.12
N THR A 267 -0.07 -7.62 11.36
CA THR A 267 -1.01 -6.94 10.45
C THR A 267 -1.98 -6.02 11.20
N THR A 268 -2.41 -6.43 12.39
CA THR A 268 -3.26 -5.62 13.26
C THR A 268 -2.53 -4.34 13.70
N ALA A 269 -1.26 -4.45 14.12
CA ALA A 269 -0.42 -3.31 14.46
C ALA A 269 -0.24 -2.33 13.28
N CYS A 270 -0.04 -2.82 12.06
CA CYS A 270 0.01 -1.96 10.87
C CYS A 270 -1.28 -1.15 10.68
N SER A 271 -2.43 -1.80 10.88
CA SER A 271 -3.74 -1.17 10.73
C SER A 271 -3.96 -0.10 11.80
N LEU A 272 -3.67 -0.41 13.06
CA LEU A 272 -3.80 0.53 14.18
C LEU A 272 -2.81 1.70 14.09
N MET A 273 -1.59 1.47 13.59
CA MET A 273 -0.62 2.53 13.30
C MET A 273 -1.19 3.54 12.30
N LYS A 274 -1.81 3.06 11.20
CA LYS A 274 -2.44 3.93 10.20
C LYS A 274 -3.58 4.75 10.83
N ILE A 275 -4.48 4.09 11.55
CA ILE A 275 -5.62 4.74 12.23
C ILE A 275 -5.13 5.84 13.19
N ALA A 276 -4.16 5.53 14.05
CA ALA A 276 -3.58 6.49 15.00
C ALA A 276 -2.94 7.69 14.28
N ASN A 277 -2.21 7.42 13.19
CA ASN A 277 -1.56 8.47 12.40
C ASN A 277 -2.55 9.40 11.72
N ASP A 278 -3.62 8.85 11.14
CA ASP A 278 -4.62 9.67 10.46
C ASP A 278 -5.39 10.52 11.47
N ILE A 279 -5.80 9.95 12.61
CA ILE A 279 -6.49 10.69 13.67
C ILE A 279 -5.62 11.84 14.21
N ARG A 280 -4.33 11.62 14.49
CA ARG A 280 -3.45 12.72 14.95
C ARG A 280 -3.19 13.77 13.88
N PHE A 281 -3.14 13.39 12.59
CA PHE A 281 -2.98 14.36 11.52
C PHE A 281 -4.24 15.20 11.36
N LEU A 282 -5.41 14.58 11.32
CA LEU A 282 -6.70 15.28 11.27
C LEU A 282 -6.92 16.18 12.50
N GLY A 283 -6.41 15.77 13.67
CA GLY A 283 -6.39 16.56 14.91
C GLY A 283 -5.25 17.59 15.04
N SER A 284 -4.38 17.74 14.04
CA SER A 284 -3.24 18.66 14.12
C SER A 284 -3.69 20.13 14.11
N GLY A 285 -3.15 20.97 14.99
CA GLY A 285 -3.57 22.37 15.11
C GLY A 285 -3.20 23.01 16.46
N PRO A 286 -4.05 23.91 17.02
CA PRO A 286 -5.39 24.27 16.55
C PRO A 286 -5.42 25.31 15.42
N ARG A 287 -4.30 26.02 15.16
CA ARG A 287 -4.25 27.12 14.17
C ARG A 287 -3.37 26.84 12.95
N SER A 288 -2.38 25.97 13.09
CA SER A 288 -1.33 25.75 12.07
C SER A 288 -1.24 24.31 11.58
N GLY A 289 -2.38 23.60 11.55
CA GLY A 289 -2.50 22.22 11.06
C GLY A 289 -3.77 21.99 10.23
N LEU A 290 -4.17 20.73 10.08
CA LEU A 290 -5.42 20.37 9.39
C LEU A 290 -6.63 20.82 10.22
N GLY A 291 -6.70 20.36 11.48
CA GLY A 291 -7.71 20.77 12.46
C GLY A 291 -9.13 20.33 12.12
N GLU A 292 -9.29 19.26 11.36
CA GLU A 292 -10.59 18.69 10.99
C GLU A 292 -11.24 17.95 12.16
N LEU A 293 -10.43 17.35 13.04
CA LEU A 293 -10.90 16.73 14.27
C LEU A 293 -10.48 17.55 15.49
N ILE A 294 -11.35 17.54 16.50
CA ILE A 294 -11.07 18.00 17.86
C ILE A 294 -10.94 16.73 18.70
N LEU A 295 -9.75 16.52 19.26
CA LEU A 295 -9.45 15.34 20.07
C LEU A 295 -9.70 15.66 21.56
N PRO A 296 -10.06 14.67 22.39
CA PRO A 296 -10.20 14.85 23.83
C PRO A 296 -8.91 15.35 24.49
N GLU A 297 -9.07 16.23 25.47
CA GLU A 297 -7.97 16.78 26.26
C GLU A 297 -7.87 16.04 27.61
N ASN A 298 -6.99 15.04 27.68
CA ASN A 298 -6.86 14.20 28.87
C ASN A 298 -5.80 14.71 29.87
N GLU A 299 -4.77 15.41 29.36
CA GLU A 299 -3.68 15.94 30.16
C GLU A 299 -3.07 17.23 29.57
N PRO A 300 -2.40 18.06 30.39
CA PRO A 300 -1.61 19.18 29.89
C PRO A 300 -0.51 18.70 28.92
N GLY A 301 -0.50 19.22 27.69
CA GLY A 301 0.40 18.77 26.62
C GLY A 301 1.79 19.42 26.62
N SER A 302 2.05 20.39 27.50
CA SER A 302 3.38 21.01 27.61
C SER A 302 3.61 21.65 28.97
N SER A 303 4.81 21.50 29.50
CA SER A 303 5.27 22.19 30.71
C SER A 303 5.52 23.69 30.50
N ILE A 304 5.70 24.16 29.26
CA ILE A 304 6.09 25.55 28.95
C ILE A 304 5.09 26.30 28.05
N MET A 305 4.20 25.58 27.36
CA MET A 305 3.17 26.18 26.50
C MET A 305 1.77 26.00 27.13
N PRO A 306 1.29 26.94 27.95
CA PRO A 306 -0.05 26.88 28.54
C PRO A 306 -1.12 26.72 27.45
N GLY A 307 -2.08 25.82 27.70
CA GLY A 307 -3.19 25.53 26.78
C GLY A 307 -2.85 24.63 25.59
N LYS A 308 -1.60 24.13 25.45
CA LYS A 308 -1.26 23.12 24.45
C LYS A 308 -1.73 21.74 24.90
N VAL A 309 -2.41 21.03 24.02
CA VAL A 309 -2.81 19.62 24.20
C VAL A 309 -2.26 18.77 23.07
N ASN A 310 -1.75 17.59 23.39
CA ASN A 310 -1.14 16.67 22.42
C ASN A 310 -2.06 15.46 22.15
N PRO A 311 -1.95 14.83 20.96
CA PRO A 311 -2.66 13.58 20.65
C PRO A 311 -1.97 12.36 21.30
N THR A 312 -1.80 12.37 22.62
CA THR A 312 -0.99 11.39 23.39
C THR A 312 -1.48 9.95 23.23
N GLN A 313 -2.78 9.73 23.10
CA GLN A 313 -3.34 8.40 22.85
C GLN A 313 -2.93 7.86 21.47
N CYS A 314 -2.83 8.73 20.44
CA CYS A 314 -2.30 8.33 19.14
C CYS A 314 -0.80 8.00 19.22
N GLU A 315 -0.05 8.76 20.02
CA GLU A 315 1.38 8.52 20.27
C GLU A 315 1.58 7.14 20.93
N ALA A 316 0.86 6.86 22.01
CA ALA A 316 0.89 5.59 22.73
C ALA A 316 0.55 4.40 21.81
N LEU A 317 -0.55 4.50 21.04
CA LEU A 317 -0.96 3.45 20.11
C LEU A 317 0.08 3.22 19.00
N SER A 318 0.70 4.27 18.48
CA SER A 318 1.76 4.16 17.47
C SER A 318 3.03 3.49 18.02
N MET A 319 3.44 3.80 19.26
CA MET A 319 4.57 3.13 19.91
C MET A 319 4.28 1.65 20.17
N VAL A 320 3.06 1.33 20.64
CA VAL A 320 2.61 -0.05 20.82
C VAL A 320 2.65 -0.82 19.51
N ALA A 321 2.14 -0.23 18.42
CA ALA A 321 2.18 -0.86 17.11
C ALA A 321 3.62 -1.16 16.66
N ALA A 322 4.54 -0.21 16.83
CA ALA A 322 5.96 -0.43 16.52
C ALA A 322 6.58 -1.56 17.37
N GLN A 323 6.26 -1.60 18.67
CA GLN A 323 6.74 -2.65 19.57
C GLN A 323 6.21 -4.04 19.16
N VAL A 324 4.94 -4.15 18.76
CA VAL A 324 4.34 -5.40 18.27
C VAL A 324 5.01 -5.88 16.98
N MET A 325 5.33 -4.97 16.06
CA MET A 325 6.09 -5.32 14.85
C MET A 325 7.50 -5.84 15.18
N GLY A 326 8.19 -5.22 16.15
CA GLY A 326 9.48 -5.71 16.65
C GLY A 326 9.38 -7.08 17.32
N ASN A 327 8.37 -7.30 18.16
CA ASN A 327 8.08 -8.59 18.78
C ASN A 327 7.83 -9.66 17.70
N HIS A 328 7.14 -9.32 16.61
CA HIS A 328 6.89 -10.25 15.51
C HIS A 328 8.19 -10.72 14.86
N VAL A 329 9.15 -9.82 14.60
CA VAL A 329 10.48 -10.22 14.08
C VAL A 329 11.16 -11.20 15.02
N ALA A 330 11.13 -10.95 16.34
CA ALA A 330 11.70 -11.87 17.32
C ALA A 330 11.02 -13.25 17.28
N VAL A 331 9.68 -13.31 17.20
CA VAL A 331 8.92 -14.57 17.08
C VAL A 331 9.27 -15.30 15.80
N THR A 332 9.36 -14.61 14.67
CA THR A 332 9.72 -15.21 13.37
C THR A 332 11.11 -15.83 13.40
N ILE A 333 12.10 -15.12 13.97
CA ILE A 333 13.45 -15.68 14.18
C ILE A 333 13.39 -16.89 15.13
N GLY A 334 12.64 -16.82 16.23
CA GLY A 334 12.48 -17.95 17.15
C GLY A 334 11.86 -19.17 16.47
N GLY A 335 10.84 -18.97 15.63
CA GLY A 335 10.16 -20.02 14.89
C GLY A 335 11.10 -20.73 13.90
N SER A 336 11.94 -19.98 13.19
CA SER A 336 12.87 -20.54 12.20
C SER A 336 14.06 -21.30 12.79
N ASN A 337 14.24 -21.29 14.12
CA ASN A 337 15.42 -21.87 14.80
C ASN A 337 15.12 -23.20 15.53
N GLY A 338 14.09 -23.94 15.08
CA GLY A 338 13.91 -25.34 15.47
C GLY A 338 15.01 -26.22 14.87
N HIS A 339 15.55 -27.14 15.68
CA HIS A 339 16.55 -28.12 15.22
C HIS A 339 16.08 -29.52 15.61
N PHE A 340 15.89 -30.38 14.60
CA PHE A 340 15.38 -31.75 14.78
C PHE A 340 14.08 -31.77 15.60
N GLU A 341 13.98 -32.55 16.67
CA GLU A 341 12.73 -32.81 17.37
C GLU A 341 12.28 -31.71 18.36
N LEU A 342 13.05 -30.63 18.53
CA LEU A 342 12.71 -29.59 19.51
C LEU A 342 13.16 -28.17 19.11
N ASN A 343 12.19 -27.24 19.08
CA ASN A 343 12.50 -25.82 19.10
C ASN A 343 12.80 -25.35 20.54
N VAL A 344 13.99 -24.81 20.77
CA VAL A 344 14.47 -24.35 22.09
C VAL A 344 14.31 -22.85 22.33
N PHE A 345 13.66 -22.12 21.42
CA PHE A 345 13.36 -20.68 21.54
C PHE A 345 11.99 -20.41 22.20
N LYS A 346 11.31 -21.46 22.70
CA LYS A 346 9.93 -21.38 23.21
C LYS A 346 9.68 -20.23 24.20
N PRO A 347 10.53 -20.00 25.24
CA PRO A 347 10.29 -18.93 26.21
C PRO A 347 10.30 -17.53 25.60
N MET A 348 11.23 -17.28 24.67
CA MET A 348 11.32 -15.99 23.98
C MET A 348 10.12 -15.77 23.07
N MET A 349 9.70 -16.80 22.32
CA MET A 349 8.54 -16.70 21.43
C MET A 349 7.26 -16.40 22.21
N ILE A 350 6.96 -17.19 23.25
CA ILE A 350 5.71 -17.02 24.00
C ILE A 350 5.67 -15.69 24.76
N LYS A 351 6.81 -15.22 25.30
CA LYS A 351 6.92 -13.89 25.92
C LYS A 351 6.50 -12.80 24.94
N ASN A 352 7.02 -12.83 23.72
CA ASN A 352 6.74 -11.81 22.71
C ASN A 352 5.30 -11.89 22.16
N VAL A 353 4.75 -13.09 22.01
CA VAL A 353 3.34 -13.29 21.63
C VAL A 353 2.40 -12.73 22.70
N LEU A 354 2.58 -13.12 23.97
CA LEU A 354 1.72 -12.64 25.06
C LEU A 354 1.88 -11.14 25.32
N HIS A 355 3.09 -10.61 25.24
CA HIS A 355 3.35 -9.18 25.35
C HIS A 355 2.60 -8.40 24.25
N SER A 356 2.63 -8.89 23.00
CA SER A 356 1.91 -8.27 21.90
C SER A 356 0.40 -8.31 22.08
N ALA A 357 -0.15 -9.45 22.52
CA ALA A 357 -1.57 -9.60 22.79
C ALA A 357 -2.04 -8.63 23.89
N ARG A 358 -1.26 -8.51 24.98
CA ARG A 358 -1.57 -7.58 26.07
C ARG A 358 -1.52 -6.12 25.61
N LEU A 359 -0.43 -5.72 24.95
CA LEU A 359 -0.28 -4.34 24.48
C LEU A 359 -1.38 -3.94 23.49
N LEU A 360 -1.72 -4.81 22.52
CA LEU A 360 -2.78 -4.52 21.57
C LEU A 360 -4.15 -4.38 22.25
N GLY A 361 -4.47 -5.25 23.20
CA GLY A 361 -5.71 -5.18 23.96
C GLY A 361 -5.82 -3.89 24.77
N ASP A 362 -4.79 -3.59 25.56
CA ASP A 362 -4.76 -2.40 26.42
C ASP A 362 -4.77 -1.10 25.63
N ALA A 363 -3.96 -1.02 24.57
CA ALA A 363 -3.90 0.16 23.73
C ALA A 363 -5.21 0.38 22.98
N ALA A 364 -5.88 -0.68 22.52
CA ALA A 364 -7.18 -0.54 21.87
C ALA A 364 -8.26 -0.03 22.83
N VAL A 365 -8.31 -0.53 24.07
CA VAL A 365 -9.23 -0.04 25.11
C VAL A 365 -8.93 1.41 25.46
N SER A 366 -7.67 1.72 25.81
CA SER A 366 -7.25 3.09 26.17
C SER A 366 -7.51 4.09 25.03
N PHE A 367 -7.18 3.71 23.79
CA PHE A 367 -7.43 4.57 22.63
C PHE A 367 -8.92 4.79 22.38
N THR A 368 -9.75 3.77 22.62
CA THR A 368 -11.20 3.90 22.49
C THR A 368 -11.76 4.87 23.52
N GLU A 369 -11.47 4.63 24.80
CA GLU A 369 -12.01 5.38 25.93
C GLU A 369 -11.53 6.83 25.96
N ASN A 370 -10.22 7.03 25.75
CA ASN A 370 -9.58 8.33 25.96
C ASN A 370 -9.35 9.11 24.66
N CYS A 371 -9.73 8.58 23.49
CA CYS A 371 -9.61 9.30 22.23
C CYS A 371 -10.88 9.13 21.39
N VAL A 372 -11.13 7.92 20.88
CA VAL A 372 -12.16 7.68 19.84
C VAL A 372 -13.55 8.13 20.27
N VAL A 373 -13.98 7.79 21.51
CA VAL A 373 -15.33 8.12 22.01
C VAL A 373 -15.57 9.64 22.07
N GLY A 374 -14.52 10.42 22.34
CA GLY A 374 -14.65 11.87 22.49
C GLY A 374 -14.24 12.68 21.26
N ILE A 375 -13.91 12.04 20.12
CA ILE A 375 -13.61 12.76 18.87
C ILE A 375 -14.82 13.60 18.46
N GLN A 376 -14.58 14.88 18.17
CA GLN A 376 -15.57 15.77 17.57
C GLN A 376 -15.08 16.27 16.22
N ALA A 377 -16.01 16.48 15.28
CA ALA A 377 -15.70 17.11 14.01
C ALA A 377 -15.66 18.63 14.19
N ASN A 378 -14.59 19.28 13.73
CA ASN A 378 -14.56 20.73 13.60
C ASN A 378 -15.31 21.12 12.31
N THR A 379 -16.65 21.17 12.39
CA THR A 379 -17.49 21.36 11.21
C THR A 379 -17.23 22.68 10.49
N GLU A 380 -16.85 23.73 11.22
CA GLU A 380 -16.46 25.01 10.60
C GLU A 380 -15.19 24.85 9.76
N ARG A 381 -14.14 24.25 10.32
CA ARG A 381 -12.88 24.01 9.62
C ARG A 381 -13.06 23.07 8.43
N ILE A 382 -13.79 21.96 8.62
CA ILE A 382 -14.10 21.00 7.55
C ILE A 382 -14.86 21.70 6.42
N ASN A 383 -15.90 22.47 6.72
CA ASN A 383 -16.67 23.20 5.71
C ASN A 383 -15.81 24.22 4.96
N LYS A 384 -14.92 24.92 5.66
CA LYS A 384 -13.97 25.84 5.04
C LYS A 384 -13.05 25.10 4.06
N LEU A 385 -12.37 24.05 4.52
CA LEU A 385 -11.44 23.26 3.70
C LEU A 385 -12.13 22.62 2.50
N MET A 386 -13.34 22.10 2.70
CA MET A 386 -14.16 21.53 1.64
C MET A 386 -14.49 22.58 0.57
N ASN A 387 -14.94 23.79 0.95
CA ASN A 387 -15.27 24.86 -0.01
C ASN A 387 -14.03 25.47 -0.69
N GLU A 388 -12.87 25.46 -0.02
CA GLU A 388 -11.59 25.90 -0.59
C GLU A 388 -10.94 24.84 -1.48
N SER A 389 -11.41 23.58 -1.42
CA SER A 389 -10.84 22.48 -2.18
C SER A 389 -11.06 22.64 -3.68
N LEU A 390 -9.95 22.62 -4.41
CA LEU A 390 -9.97 22.61 -5.87
C LEU A 390 -10.40 21.25 -6.45
N MET A 391 -10.52 20.20 -5.63
CA MET A 391 -10.91 18.87 -6.09
C MET A 391 -12.42 18.70 -6.25
N LEU A 392 -13.24 19.63 -5.71
CA LEU A 392 -14.67 19.68 -6.02
C LEU A 392 -14.94 19.90 -7.51
N VAL A 393 -13.94 20.38 -8.25
CA VAL A 393 -13.97 20.55 -9.70
C VAL A 393 -14.33 19.26 -10.45
N THR A 394 -14.08 18.08 -9.86
CA THR A 394 -14.44 16.78 -10.46
C THR A 394 -15.95 16.65 -10.69
N ALA A 395 -16.79 17.31 -9.88
CA ALA A 395 -18.23 17.36 -10.12
C ALA A 395 -18.60 18.05 -11.44
N LEU A 396 -17.72 18.88 -11.99
CA LEU A 396 -17.97 19.60 -13.24
C LEU A 396 -17.70 18.73 -14.47
N ASN A 397 -16.94 17.63 -14.36
CA ASN A 397 -16.52 16.82 -15.51
C ASN A 397 -17.70 16.36 -16.39
N PRO A 398 -18.84 15.88 -15.85
CA PRO A 398 -19.99 15.47 -16.66
C PRO A 398 -20.68 16.62 -17.40
N HIS A 399 -20.51 17.87 -16.93
CA HIS A 399 -21.20 19.04 -17.46
C HIS A 399 -20.38 19.81 -18.48
N ILE A 400 -19.07 19.96 -18.23
CA ILE A 400 -18.19 20.81 -19.05
C ILE A 400 -17.01 20.05 -19.67
N GLY A 401 -16.84 18.76 -19.32
CA GLY A 401 -15.72 17.93 -19.73
C GLY A 401 -14.45 18.18 -18.90
N TYR A 402 -13.60 17.15 -18.83
CA TYR A 402 -12.37 17.15 -18.03
C TYR A 402 -11.42 18.31 -18.34
N ASP A 403 -11.20 18.65 -19.63
CA ASP A 403 -10.19 19.66 -19.99
C ASP A 403 -10.55 21.06 -19.47
N LYS A 404 -11.84 21.42 -19.53
CA LYS A 404 -12.33 22.69 -18.98
C LYS A 404 -12.25 22.69 -17.45
N ALA A 405 -12.66 21.60 -16.79
CA ALA A 405 -12.55 21.42 -15.35
C ALA A 405 -11.09 21.53 -14.87
N ALA A 406 -10.17 20.82 -15.53
CA ALA A 406 -8.74 20.89 -15.24
C ALA A 406 -8.19 22.32 -15.41
N LYS A 407 -8.63 23.04 -16.45
CA LYS A 407 -8.23 24.44 -16.66
C LYS A 407 -8.74 25.36 -15.56
N ILE A 408 -9.98 25.20 -15.09
CA ILE A 408 -10.52 25.94 -13.93
C ILE A 408 -9.63 25.69 -12.70
N ALA A 409 -9.36 24.43 -12.36
CA ALA A 409 -8.58 24.10 -11.16
C ALA A 409 -7.15 24.66 -11.22
N LYS A 410 -6.48 24.59 -12.37
CA LYS A 410 -5.14 25.15 -12.55
C LYS A 410 -5.12 26.66 -12.42
N THR A 411 -6.06 27.35 -13.08
CA THR A 411 -6.14 28.81 -13.02
C THR A 411 -6.49 29.27 -11.60
N ALA A 412 -7.41 28.59 -10.93
CA ALA A 412 -7.78 28.84 -9.54
C ALA A 412 -6.57 28.70 -8.61
N HIS A 413 -5.80 27.62 -8.76
CA HIS A 413 -4.57 27.42 -8.01
C HIS A 413 -3.52 28.51 -8.27
N LYS A 414 -3.29 28.85 -9.55
CA LYS A 414 -2.30 29.86 -9.95
C LYS A 414 -2.63 31.25 -9.41
N ASN A 415 -3.92 31.60 -9.38
CA ASN A 415 -4.39 32.94 -9.01
C ASN A 415 -4.79 33.04 -7.53
N GLY A 416 -4.85 31.92 -6.80
CA GLY A 416 -5.37 31.88 -5.44
C GLY A 416 -6.88 32.15 -5.34
N SER A 417 -7.63 31.93 -6.42
CA SER A 417 -9.08 32.15 -6.50
C SER A 417 -9.86 30.85 -6.23
N THR A 418 -11.17 30.98 -5.96
CA THR A 418 -12.05 29.80 -5.81
C THR A 418 -12.41 29.19 -7.16
N LEU A 419 -12.85 27.93 -7.15
CA LEU A 419 -13.36 27.27 -8.36
C LEU A 419 -14.52 28.05 -8.98
N LYS A 420 -15.48 28.51 -8.17
CA LYS A 420 -16.66 29.25 -8.64
C LYS A 420 -16.25 30.56 -9.34
N ALA A 421 -15.43 31.38 -8.69
CA ALA A 421 -14.96 32.65 -9.25
C ALA A 421 -14.24 32.42 -10.58
N THR A 422 -13.33 31.45 -10.61
CA THR A 422 -12.53 31.13 -11.81
C THR A 422 -13.38 30.56 -12.93
N ALA A 423 -14.39 29.74 -12.63
CA ALA A 423 -15.26 29.14 -13.63
C ALA A 423 -16.15 30.19 -14.34
N ILE A 424 -16.60 31.19 -13.59
CA ILE A 424 -17.35 32.35 -14.10
C ILE A 424 -16.42 33.25 -14.94
N GLU A 425 -15.23 33.58 -14.43
CA GLU A 425 -14.24 34.40 -15.13
C GLU A 425 -13.84 33.79 -16.50
N LEU A 426 -13.66 32.48 -16.55
CA LEU A 426 -13.34 31.75 -17.78
C LEU A 426 -14.55 31.57 -18.72
N GLY A 427 -15.75 31.96 -18.29
CA GLY A 427 -16.98 31.84 -19.08
C GLY A 427 -17.40 30.40 -19.35
N TYR A 428 -16.99 29.44 -18.50
CA TYR A 428 -17.32 28.02 -18.71
C TYR A 428 -18.66 27.62 -18.11
N LEU A 429 -19.16 28.37 -17.13
CA LEU A 429 -20.47 28.19 -16.49
C LEU A 429 -20.88 29.45 -15.70
N THR A 430 -22.16 29.54 -15.37
CA THR A 430 -22.74 30.59 -14.52
C THR A 430 -22.61 30.26 -13.03
N ALA A 431 -22.85 31.25 -12.16
CA ALA A 431 -22.84 31.04 -10.71
C ALA A 431 -23.90 30.02 -10.27
N GLU A 432 -25.08 30.08 -10.90
CA GLU A 432 -26.23 29.23 -10.65
C GLU A 432 -25.94 27.78 -11.05
N GLN A 433 -25.33 27.59 -12.23
CA GLN A 433 -24.88 26.26 -12.67
C GLN A 433 -23.83 25.67 -11.74
N PHE A 434 -22.89 26.48 -11.23
CA PHE A 434 -21.91 26.00 -10.25
C PHE A 434 -22.59 25.47 -8.99
N ASP A 435 -23.52 26.25 -8.43
CA ASP A 435 -24.25 25.89 -7.20
C ASP A 435 -25.18 24.68 -7.41
N GLU A 436 -25.67 24.51 -8.64
CA GLU A 436 -26.49 23.37 -9.00
C GLU A 436 -25.66 22.07 -9.11
N TRP A 437 -24.49 22.12 -9.74
CA TRP A 437 -23.68 20.95 -10.07
C TRP A 437 -22.69 20.57 -8.98
N VAL A 438 -22.11 21.54 -8.28
CA VAL A 438 -21.10 21.32 -7.24
C VAL A 438 -21.77 21.33 -5.87
N LYS A 439 -22.38 20.20 -5.53
CA LYS A 439 -23.03 19.97 -4.23
C LYS A 439 -22.27 18.91 -3.44
N PRO A 440 -21.35 19.28 -2.53
CA PRO A 440 -20.54 18.31 -1.79
C PRO A 440 -21.36 17.22 -1.06
N LYS A 441 -22.54 17.57 -0.55
CA LYS A 441 -23.50 16.63 0.05
C LYS A 441 -23.96 15.50 -0.89
N ASP A 442 -23.94 15.75 -2.19
CA ASP A 442 -24.34 14.81 -3.25
C ASP A 442 -23.13 14.06 -3.84
N MET A 443 -21.89 14.36 -3.40
CA MET A 443 -20.64 13.80 -3.91
C MET A 443 -20.08 12.66 -3.03
N LEU A 444 -20.91 12.08 -2.15
CA LEU A 444 -20.48 11.09 -1.15
C LEU A 444 -20.44 9.64 -1.67
N GLY A 445 -20.97 9.40 -2.88
CA GLY A 445 -21.05 8.07 -3.48
C GLY A 445 -21.74 8.09 -4.84
N PRO A 446 -21.88 6.93 -5.52
CA PRO A 446 -22.88 6.76 -6.58
C PRO A 446 -24.29 7.06 -6.03
N LYS A 447 -25.17 7.58 -6.88
CA LYS A 447 -26.60 7.74 -6.58
C LYS A 447 -27.37 6.60 -7.22
#